data_AF-A0A436GMN3-F1
#
_entry.id   AF-A0A436GMN3-F1
#
_cell.length_a   1.000
_cell.length_b   1.000
_cell.length_c   1.000
_cell.angle_alpha   90.00
_cell.angle_beta   90.00
_cell.angle_gamma   90.00
#
_symmetry.space_group_name_H-M   'P 1'
#
loop_
_entity.id
_entity.type
_entity.pdbx_description
1 polymer ?
#
loop_
_entity_poly.entity_id
_entity_poly.type
_entity_poly.pdbx_seq_one_letter_code
_entity_poly.pdbx_strand_id
1 'polypeptide(L)'
;EYILETAFAEDGLDGASTVAHALVQRAVDAHPGIARLSVALDRPVIGLGASAPLHYAGLPPLIGNDCVVPRDTDVANALGAVVGQVRVSAEARVSQPMEGLFRLASGETVRDFLDEATAIAAAEADVRAIVAERAMEAGTDSAEIDVATEFRVSTVEAQRMFIEAHVVAVASGRPRIAV
;
A
#
# COMPACT_ATOMS: atom_id res chain seq x y z
N GLU A 1 -16.09 13.18 18.66
CA GLU A 1 -17.16 12.92 17.69
C GLU A 1 -16.64 12.24 16.42
N TYR A 2 -15.71 12.84 15.67
CA TYR A 2 -15.17 12.25 14.43
C TYR A 2 -14.69 10.79 14.53
N ILE A 3 -14.09 10.39 15.66
CA ILE A 3 -13.66 8.99 15.85
C ILE A 3 -14.86 8.01 15.84
N LEU A 4 -15.96 8.37 16.51
CA LEU A 4 -17.18 7.56 16.54
C LEU A 4 -17.91 7.60 15.20
N GLU A 5 -17.88 8.76 14.52
CA GLU A 5 -18.46 8.92 13.19
C GLU A 5 -17.81 7.96 12.19
N THR A 6 -16.48 7.94 12.16
CA THR A 6 -15.72 7.02 11.32
C THR A 6 -15.99 5.56 11.71
N ALA A 7 -16.02 5.23 13.01
CA ALA A 7 -16.30 3.87 13.46
C ALA A 7 -17.69 3.39 12.99
N PHE A 8 -18.72 4.20 13.17
CA PHE A 8 -20.07 3.85 12.72
C PHE A 8 -20.17 3.75 11.19
N ALA A 9 -19.44 4.58 10.44
CA ALA A 9 -19.38 4.48 8.99
C ALA A 9 -18.76 3.16 8.51
N GLU A 10 -17.66 2.72 9.13
CA GLU A 10 -17.04 1.42 8.86
C GLU A 10 -17.95 0.25 9.25
N ASP A 11 -18.78 0.42 10.29
CA ASP A 11 -19.81 -0.56 10.68
C ASP A 11 -21.05 -0.55 9.74
N GLY A 12 -21.02 0.25 8.67
CA GLY A 12 -22.08 0.31 7.65
C GLY A 12 -23.28 1.20 8.02
N LEU A 13 -23.15 2.03 9.05
CA LEU A 13 -24.14 3.04 9.41
C LEU A 13 -23.82 4.38 8.73
N ASP A 14 -24.80 5.28 8.70
CA ASP A 14 -24.51 6.68 8.39
C ASP A 14 -23.86 7.31 9.62
N GLY A 15 -22.53 7.42 9.61
CA GLY A 15 -21.74 7.86 10.75
C GLY A 15 -22.17 9.21 11.30
N ALA A 16 -22.40 10.19 10.42
CA ALA A 16 -22.72 11.56 10.82
C ALA A 16 -24.09 11.63 11.50
N SER A 17 -25.11 10.99 10.91
CA SER A 17 -26.44 10.98 11.53
C SER A 17 -26.49 10.11 12.80
N THR A 18 -25.71 9.03 12.84
CA THR A 18 -25.62 8.13 14.01
C THR A 18 -24.96 8.84 15.20
N VAL A 19 -23.85 9.55 14.99
CA VAL A 19 -23.21 10.35 16.06
C VAL A 19 -24.13 11.48 16.53
N ALA A 20 -24.84 12.14 15.62
CA ALA A 20 -25.78 13.20 15.95
C ALA A 20 -27.04 12.70 16.68
N HIS A 21 -27.29 11.39 16.71
CA HIS A 21 -28.48 10.82 17.32
C HIS A 21 -28.48 11.02 18.84
N ALA A 22 -29.63 11.42 19.40
CA ALA A 22 -29.74 11.82 20.81
C ALA A 22 -29.29 10.75 21.83
N LEU A 23 -29.46 9.46 21.49
CA LEU A 23 -29.00 8.37 22.35
C LEU A 23 -27.48 8.26 22.40
N VAL A 24 -26.80 8.51 21.27
CA VAL A 24 -25.33 8.51 21.20
C VAL A 24 -24.77 9.74 21.88
N GLN A 25 -25.37 10.92 21.64
CA GLN A 25 -24.98 12.16 22.32
C GLN A 25 -25.11 12.03 23.85
N ARG A 26 -26.21 11.46 24.36
CA ARG A 26 -26.35 11.17 25.81
C ARG A 26 -25.28 10.20 26.33
N ALA A 27 -24.87 9.22 25.52
CA ALA A 27 -23.83 8.28 25.91
C ALA A 27 -22.44 8.95 25.96
N VAL A 28 -22.12 9.80 24.98
CA VAL A 28 -20.86 10.56 24.89
C VAL A 28 -20.75 11.60 26.00
N ASP A 29 -21.82 12.34 26.28
CA ASP A 29 -21.89 13.34 27.35
C ASP A 29 -21.93 12.73 28.76
N ALA A 30 -21.97 11.39 28.86
CA ALA A 30 -22.17 10.64 30.10
C ALA A 30 -23.39 11.17 30.91
N HIS A 31 -24.46 11.55 30.20
CA HIS A 31 -25.57 12.26 30.81
C HIS A 31 -26.37 11.32 31.76
N PRO A 32 -26.55 11.67 33.04
CA PRO A 32 -27.21 10.79 34.00
C PRO A 32 -28.70 10.61 33.70
N GLY A 33 -29.26 9.47 34.09
CA GLY A 33 -30.68 9.17 33.91
C GLY A 33 -31.06 7.78 34.39
N ILE A 34 -32.36 7.47 34.31
CA ILE A 34 -32.89 6.13 34.67
C ILE A 34 -32.37 5.08 33.68
N ALA A 35 -32.44 5.37 32.38
CA ALA A 35 -31.82 4.56 31.34
C ALA A 35 -30.35 4.96 31.20
N ARG A 36 -29.44 4.03 31.49
CA ARG A 36 -28.00 4.22 31.29
C ARG A 36 -27.64 3.83 29.87
N LEU A 37 -27.09 4.78 29.12
CA LEU A 37 -26.57 4.57 27.78
C LEU A 37 -25.05 4.70 27.81
N SER A 38 -24.37 3.85 27.05
CA SER A 38 -22.92 3.86 26.90
C SER A 38 -22.57 3.46 25.49
N VAL A 39 -21.55 4.10 24.93
CA VAL A 39 -20.91 3.73 23.67
C VAL A 39 -19.42 3.57 23.94
N ALA A 40 -18.83 2.53 23.36
CA ALA A 40 -17.42 2.26 23.48
C ALA A 40 -16.88 1.73 22.16
N LEU A 41 -15.66 2.13 21.80
CA LEU A 41 -14.91 1.44 20.76
C LEU A 41 -14.53 0.04 21.24
N ASP A 42 -14.49 -0.92 20.31
CA ASP A 42 -14.08 -2.30 20.60
C ASP A 42 -12.57 -2.47 20.85
N ARG A 43 -11.77 -1.45 20.47
CA ARG A 43 -10.31 -1.43 20.54
C ARG A 43 -9.81 -0.09 21.09
N PRO A 44 -8.62 -0.08 21.75
CA PRO A 44 -8.03 1.16 22.25
C PRO A 44 -7.59 2.07 21.11
N VAL A 45 -7.62 3.38 21.35
CA VAL A 45 -7.03 4.37 20.44
C VAL A 45 -5.53 4.47 20.71
N ILE A 46 -4.71 4.43 19.66
CA ILE A 46 -3.27 4.67 19.78
C ILE A 46 -2.96 6.12 19.42
N GLY A 47 -2.53 6.92 20.40
CA GLY A 47 -2.16 8.32 20.21
C GLY A 47 -0.75 8.44 19.63
N LEU A 48 -0.64 8.85 18.37
CA LEU A 48 0.63 9.06 17.67
C LEU A 48 0.94 10.55 17.48
N GLY A 49 2.23 10.91 17.58
CA GLY A 49 2.74 12.27 17.42
C GLY A 49 3.14 12.93 18.73
N ALA A 50 4.08 13.87 18.66
CA ALA A 50 4.68 14.51 19.84
C ALA A 50 3.67 15.21 20.76
N SER A 51 2.54 15.67 20.20
CA SER A 51 1.50 16.36 20.94
C SER A 51 0.39 15.43 21.48
N ALA A 52 0.43 14.13 21.16
CA ALA A 52 -0.57 13.14 21.57
C ALA A 52 -0.81 13.07 23.08
N PRO A 53 0.21 13.13 23.97
CA PRO A 53 -0.02 13.11 25.42
C PRO A 53 -0.89 14.27 25.90
N LEU A 54 -0.81 15.43 25.24
CA LEU A 54 -1.57 16.62 25.61
C LEU A 54 -2.99 16.60 25.03
N HIS A 55 -3.14 16.19 23.77
CA HIS A 55 -4.40 16.28 23.05
C HIS A 55 -5.37 15.15 23.40
N TYR A 56 -4.87 13.97 23.79
CA TYR A 56 -5.70 12.78 24.03
C TYR A 56 -5.89 12.42 25.49
N ALA A 57 -5.39 13.22 26.43
CA ALA A 57 -5.54 12.96 27.88
C ALA A 57 -7.02 12.82 28.32
N GLY A 58 -7.93 13.57 27.69
CA GLY A 58 -9.37 13.51 27.97
C GLY A 58 -10.16 12.56 27.05
N LEU A 59 -9.49 11.83 26.16
CA LEU A 59 -10.17 10.99 25.17
C LEU A 59 -10.84 9.74 25.77
N PRO A 60 -10.25 8.99 26.73
CA PRO A 60 -10.79 7.71 27.17
C PRO A 60 -12.26 7.72 27.60
N PRO A 61 -12.73 8.71 28.40
CA PRO A 61 -14.15 8.80 28.77
C PRO A 61 -15.10 8.98 27.59
N LEU A 62 -14.65 9.61 26.49
CA LEU A 62 -15.46 9.94 25.32
C LEU A 62 -15.59 8.76 24.35
N ILE A 63 -14.59 7.88 24.31
CA ILE A 63 -14.57 6.70 23.42
C ILE A 63 -14.93 5.40 24.16
N GLY A 64 -15.19 5.47 25.46
CA GLY A 64 -15.52 4.31 26.30
C GLY A 64 -14.43 3.23 26.36
N ASN A 65 -13.19 3.56 26.00
CA ASN A 65 -12.04 2.65 25.92
C ASN A 65 -10.73 3.42 26.18
N ASP A 66 -9.61 2.71 26.29
CA ASP A 66 -8.31 3.30 26.55
C ASP A 66 -7.77 4.11 25.38
N CYS A 67 -7.00 5.15 25.70
CA CYS A 67 -6.10 5.80 24.75
C CYS A 67 -4.67 5.55 25.18
N VAL A 68 -3.95 4.73 24.41
CA VAL A 68 -2.56 4.36 24.67
C VAL A 68 -1.65 5.29 23.89
N VAL A 69 -0.77 6.00 24.59
CA VAL A 69 0.27 6.83 23.97
C VAL A 69 1.62 6.15 24.18
N PRO A 70 2.24 5.60 23.12
CA PRO A 70 3.56 4.97 23.23
C PRO A 70 4.64 5.96 23.70
N ARG A 71 5.73 5.45 24.29
CA ARG A 71 6.85 6.28 24.77
C ARG A 71 7.47 7.11 23.65
N ASP A 72 7.67 6.49 22.49
CA ASP A 72 8.33 7.09 21.32
C ASP A 72 7.31 7.64 20.30
N THR A 73 6.17 8.13 20.79
CA THR A 73 5.06 8.63 19.96
C THR A 73 5.47 9.81 19.06
N ASP A 74 6.44 10.60 19.50
CA ASP A 74 7.00 11.75 18.80
C ASP A 74 7.79 11.38 17.55
N VAL A 75 8.34 10.16 17.50
CA VAL A 75 9.07 9.61 16.35
C VAL A 75 8.31 8.51 15.62
N ALA A 76 7.04 8.28 15.95
CA ALA A 76 6.24 7.19 15.38
C ALA A 76 6.20 7.20 13.84
N ASN A 77 6.13 8.38 13.21
CA ASN A 77 6.16 8.50 11.75
C ASN A 77 7.51 8.06 11.17
N ALA A 78 8.62 8.42 11.82
CA ALA A 78 9.96 8.01 11.39
C ALA A 78 10.16 6.51 11.58
N LEU A 79 9.68 5.97 12.70
CA LEU A 79 9.69 4.52 12.95
C LEU A 79 8.88 3.78 11.87
N GLY A 80 7.66 4.26 11.59
CA GLY A 80 6.78 3.71 10.55
C GLY A 80 7.38 3.73 9.16
N ALA A 81 8.16 4.77 8.83
CA ALA A 81 8.90 4.83 7.57
C ALA A 81 10.02 3.79 7.49
N VAL A 82 10.72 3.52 8.60
CA VAL A 82 11.82 2.55 8.65
C VAL A 82 11.31 1.10 8.72
N VAL A 83 10.19 0.84 9.39
CA VAL A 83 9.54 -0.49 9.40
C VAL A 83 8.58 -0.71 8.22
N GLY A 84 8.47 0.27 7.32
CA GLY A 84 7.59 0.23 6.15
C GLY A 84 8.02 -0.82 5.12
N GLN A 85 7.09 -1.28 4.29
CA GLN A 85 7.40 -2.23 3.23
C GLN A 85 8.36 -1.61 2.21
N VAL A 86 9.43 -2.33 1.86
CA VAL A 86 10.24 -2.03 0.68
C VAL A 86 9.43 -2.39 -0.55
N ARG A 87 9.31 -1.45 -1.48
CA ARG A 87 8.69 -1.67 -2.80
C ARG A 87 9.56 -1.02 -3.87
N VAL A 88 10.11 -1.82 -4.77
CA VAL A 88 10.93 -1.35 -5.89
C VAL A 88 10.41 -1.95 -7.19
N SER A 89 10.57 -1.23 -8.30
CA SER A 89 10.14 -1.68 -9.62
C SER A 89 11.23 -1.51 -10.67
N ALA A 90 11.16 -2.32 -11.72
CA ALA A 90 11.95 -2.20 -12.92
C ALA A 90 11.08 -2.54 -14.13
N GLU A 91 11.43 -1.94 -15.27
CA GLU A 91 10.67 -2.10 -16.49
C GLU A 91 11.60 -2.39 -17.68
N ALA A 92 11.05 -3.12 -18.64
CA ALA A 92 11.66 -3.40 -19.92
C ALA A 92 10.61 -3.23 -21.03
N ARG A 93 11.08 -2.83 -22.21
CA ARG A 93 10.24 -2.67 -23.39
C ARG A 93 10.76 -3.53 -24.51
N VAL A 94 9.86 -4.29 -25.12
CA VAL A 94 10.13 -5.05 -26.35
C VAL A 94 9.36 -4.38 -27.48
N SER A 95 10.06 -3.93 -28.52
CA SER A 95 9.47 -3.35 -29.73
C SER A 95 9.85 -4.16 -30.97
N GLN A 96 9.11 -4.00 -32.07
CA GLN A 96 9.43 -4.64 -33.35
C GLN A 96 9.81 -3.59 -34.40
N PRO A 97 11.08 -3.16 -34.47
CA PRO A 97 11.52 -2.15 -35.44
C PRO A 97 11.42 -2.62 -36.89
N MET A 98 11.56 -3.93 -37.14
CA MET A 98 11.41 -4.57 -38.44
C MET A 98 10.72 -5.92 -38.26
N GLU A 99 9.99 -6.38 -39.27
CA GLU A 99 9.36 -7.70 -39.24
C GLU A 99 10.41 -8.79 -38.99
N GLY A 100 10.14 -9.66 -38.01
CA GLY A 100 11.06 -10.72 -37.57
C GLY A 100 12.23 -10.26 -36.69
N LEU A 101 12.32 -8.97 -36.32
CA LEU A 101 13.33 -8.43 -35.39
C LEU A 101 12.66 -7.79 -34.18
N PHE A 102 12.91 -8.33 -32.99
CA PHE A 102 12.38 -7.85 -31.71
C PHE A 102 13.50 -7.22 -30.89
N ARG A 103 13.35 -5.95 -30.54
CA ARG A 103 14.32 -5.17 -29.78
C ARG A 103 13.87 -5.01 -28.34
N LEU A 104 14.64 -5.59 -27.43
CA LEU A 104 14.53 -5.41 -25.99
C LEU A 104 15.36 -4.20 -25.56
N ALA A 105 14.74 -3.27 -24.83
CA ALA A 105 15.39 -2.25 -24.04
C ALA A 105 15.10 -2.50 -22.55
N SER A 106 16.15 -2.71 -21.77
CA SER A 106 16.08 -2.97 -20.32
C SER A 106 17.25 -2.29 -19.61
N GLY A 107 16.96 -1.34 -18.72
CA GLY A 107 17.98 -0.47 -18.13
C GLY A 107 18.78 0.27 -19.20
N GLU A 108 20.11 0.15 -19.16
CA GLU A 108 21.02 0.74 -20.17
C GLU A 108 21.34 -0.23 -21.32
N THR A 109 20.76 -1.43 -21.32
CA THR A 109 21.06 -2.46 -22.32
C THR A 109 20.00 -2.52 -23.41
N VAL A 110 20.46 -2.72 -24.64
CA VAL A 110 19.61 -2.97 -25.80
C VAL A 110 20.07 -4.25 -26.50
N ARG A 111 19.14 -5.16 -26.75
CA ARG A 111 19.42 -6.46 -27.39
C ARG A 111 18.35 -6.79 -28.41
N ASP A 112 18.76 -7.39 -29.52
CA ASP A 112 17.86 -7.80 -30.59
C ASP A 112 17.70 -9.32 -30.59
N PHE A 113 16.48 -9.77 -30.87
CA PHE A 113 16.06 -11.17 -30.92
C PHE A 113 15.28 -11.41 -32.22
N LEU A 114 15.29 -12.65 -32.72
CA LEU A 114 14.55 -13.04 -33.93
C LEU A 114 13.18 -13.67 -33.63
N ASP A 115 12.84 -13.81 -32.35
CA ASP A 115 11.62 -14.46 -31.88
C ASP A 115 10.99 -13.65 -30.75
N GLU A 116 9.66 -13.44 -30.82
CA GLU A 116 8.89 -12.64 -29.87
C GLU A 116 8.97 -13.25 -28.47
N ALA A 117 8.72 -14.56 -28.36
CA ALA A 117 8.66 -15.24 -27.06
C ALA A 117 10.01 -15.20 -26.35
N THR A 118 11.10 -15.36 -27.09
CA THR A 118 12.46 -15.26 -26.58
C THR A 118 12.78 -13.84 -26.10
N ALA A 119 12.33 -12.81 -26.82
CA ALA A 119 12.52 -11.42 -26.42
C ALA A 119 11.76 -11.10 -25.11
N ILE A 120 10.51 -11.57 -24.97
CA ILE A 120 9.71 -11.40 -23.75
C ILE A 120 10.33 -12.15 -22.57
N ALA A 121 10.74 -13.40 -22.75
CA ALA A 121 11.38 -14.19 -21.69
C ALA A 121 12.69 -13.54 -21.20
N ALA A 122 13.48 -12.97 -22.12
CA ALA A 122 14.67 -12.20 -21.77
C ALA A 122 14.32 -10.91 -21.02
N ALA A 123 13.25 -10.21 -21.43
CA ALA A 123 12.77 -9.02 -20.75
C ALA A 123 12.34 -9.31 -19.30
N GLU A 124 11.55 -10.37 -19.09
CA GLU A 124 11.11 -10.82 -17.76
C GLU A 124 12.27 -11.22 -16.86
N ALA A 125 13.26 -11.93 -17.42
CA ALA A 125 14.47 -12.30 -16.69
C ALA A 125 15.28 -11.07 -16.25
N ASP A 126 15.45 -10.09 -17.15
CA ASP A 126 16.17 -8.85 -16.85
C ASP A 126 15.47 -8.06 -15.74
N VAL A 127 14.18 -7.77 -15.90
CA VAL A 127 13.47 -6.95 -14.90
C VAL A 127 13.42 -7.64 -13.55
N ARG A 128 13.30 -8.98 -13.51
CA ARG A 128 13.35 -9.77 -12.27
C ARG A 128 14.71 -9.66 -11.59
N ALA A 129 15.80 -9.75 -12.34
CA ALA A 129 17.16 -9.58 -11.81
C ALA A 129 17.37 -8.16 -11.25
N ILE A 130 16.95 -7.14 -12.01
CA ILE A 130 17.11 -5.73 -11.61
C ILE A 130 16.31 -5.43 -10.34
N VAL A 131 15.04 -5.87 -10.22
CA VAL A 131 14.28 -5.61 -9.00
C VAL A 131 14.77 -6.41 -7.81
N ALA A 132 15.30 -7.62 -8.01
CA ALA A 132 15.90 -8.41 -6.93
C ALA A 132 17.13 -7.69 -6.34
N GLU A 133 18.02 -7.19 -7.20
CA GLU A 133 19.18 -6.41 -6.77
C GLU A 133 18.77 -5.13 -6.04
N ARG A 134 17.85 -4.35 -6.63
CA ARG A 134 17.33 -3.13 -5.99
C ARG A 134 16.64 -3.40 -4.66
N ALA A 135 15.93 -4.53 -4.52
CA ALA A 135 15.26 -4.88 -3.27
C ALA A 135 16.27 -5.25 -2.18
N MET A 136 17.35 -5.96 -2.53
CA MET A 136 18.46 -6.26 -1.62
C MET A 136 19.17 -4.97 -1.17
N GLU A 137 19.46 -4.05 -2.10
CA GLU A 137 20.05 -2.75 -1.80
C GLU A 137 19.15 -1.89 -0.90
N ALA A 138 17.83 -1.93 -1.13
CA ALA A 138 16.83 -1.29 -0.28
C ALA A 138 16.63 -2.01 1.06
N GLY A 139 17.34 -3.12 1.30
CA GLY A 139 17.44 -3.78 2.60
C GLY A 139 16.46 -4.92 2.82
N THR A 140 15.90 -5.53 1.78
CA THR A 140 15.03 -6.73 1.89
C THR A 140 15.72 -7.97 1.34
N ASP A 141 15.91 -9.00 2.18
CA ASP A 141 16.55 -10.27 1.77
C ASP A 141 15.54 -11.30 1.22
N SER A 142 14.24 -11.08 1.46
CA SER A 142 13.16 -11.98 1.07
C SER A 142 12.02 -11.21 0.40
N ALA A 143 12.31 -10.60 -0.75
CA ALA A 143 11.30 -9.87 -1.52
C ALA A 143 10.45 -10.85 -2.35
N GLU A 144 9.14 -10.69 -2.31
CA GLU A 144 8.22 -11.29 -3.27
C GLU A 144 8.26 -10.47 -4.56
N ILE A 145 8.44 -11.13 -5.70
CA ILE A 145 8.57 -10.48 -7.01
C ILE A 145 7.42 -10.87 -7.91
N ASP A 146 6.59 -9.90 -8.22
CA ASP A 146 5.53 -10.02 -9.22
C ASP A 146 6.00 -9.44 -10.56
N VAL A 147 5.68 -10.13 -11.64
CA VAL A 147 5.98 -9.66 -13.00
C VAL A 147 4.68 -9.60 -13.78
N ALA A 148 4.43 -8.46 -14.41
CA ALA A 148 3.28 -8.23 -15.28
C ALA A 148 3.78 -7.82 -16.66
N THR A 149 3.16 -8.39 -17.69
CA THR A 149 3.48 -8.10 -19.09
C THR A 149 2.23 -7.56 -19.78
N GLU A 150 2.30 -6.33 -20.28
CA GLU A 150 1.25 -5.71 -21.08
C GLU A 150 1.63 -5.76 -22.57
N PHE A 151 0.83 -6.45 -23.37
CA PHE A 151 1.01 -6.53 -24.81
C PHE A 151 0.14 -5.48 -25.52
N ARG A 152 0.77 -4.67 -26.36
CA ARG A 152 0.08 -3.85 -27.36
C ARG A 152 0.20 -4.51 -28.72
N VAL A 153 -0.90 -5.10 -29.14
CA VAL A 153 -1.04 -5.81 -30.42
C VAL A 153 -2.17 -5.16 -31.22
N SER A 154 -1.98 -5.06 -32.53
CA SER A 154 -3.02 -4.65 -33.47
C SER A 154 -3.45 -5.83 -34.33
N THR A 155 -4.63 -5.74 -34.94
CA THR A 155 -5.08 -6.72 -35.93
C THR A 155 -5.18 -6.02 -37.28
N VAL A 156 -4.41 -6.51 -38.26
CA VAL A 156 -4.45 -6.03 -39.65
C VAL A 156 -4.73 -7.24 -40.53
N GLU A 157 -5.75 -7.17 -41.39
CA GLU A 157 -6.11 -8.27 -42.32
C GLU A 157 -6.29 -9.65 -41.65
N ALA A 158 -6.86 -9.67 -40.44
CA ALA A 158 -7.04 -10.86 -39.60
C ALA A 158 -5.74 -11.53 -39.09
N GLN A 159 -4.59 -10.87 -39.23
CA GLN A 159 -3.32 -11.29 -38.63
C GLN A 159 -2.97 -10.42 -37.41
N ARG A 160 -2.44 -11.07 -36.36
CA ARG A 160 -1.93 -10.39 -35.16
C ARG A 160 -0.63 -9.68 -35.50
N MET A 161 -0.62 -8.37 -35.40
CA MET A 161 0.57 -7.52 -35.55
C MET A 161 1.07 -7.10 -34.17
N PHE A 162 2.29 -7.49 -33.81
CA PHE A 162 2.94 -7.03 -32.59
C PHE A 162 3.40 -5.59 -32.78
N ILE A 163 3.09 -4.71 -31.81
CA ILE A 163 3.59 -3.33 -31.80
C ILE A 163 4.68 -3.23 -30.74
N GLU A 164 4.31 -3.52 -29.51
CA GLU A 164 5.22 -3.48 -28.37
C GLU A 164 4.69 -4.33 -27.21
N ALA A 165 5.59 -4.67 -26.30
CA ALA A 165 5.25 -5.17 -24.98
C ALA A 165 6.00 -4.37 -23.92
N HIS A 166 5.30 -4.10 -22.81
CA HIS A 166 5.86 -3.48 -21.62
C HIS A 166 5.85 -4.49 -20.49
N VAL A 167 7.03 -4.81 -19.97
CA VAL A 167 7.22 -5.78 -18.89
C VAL A 167 7.62 -5.01 -17.66
N VAL A 168 6.87 -5.17 -16.57
CA VAL A 168 7.11 -4.50 -15.30
C VAL A 168 7.25 -5.57 -14.22
N ALA A 169 8.37 -5.55 -13.52
CA ALA A 169 8.54 -6.31 -12.29
C ALA A 169 8.42 -5.37 -11.08
N VAL A 170 7.79 -5.86 -10.02
CA VAL A 170 7.70 -5.19 -8.72
C VAL A 170 8.16 -6.17 -7.66
N ALA A 171 9.21 -5.80 -6.92
CA ALA A 171 9.63 -6.51 -5.73
C ALA A 171 9.05 -5.81 -4.49
N SER A 172 8.47 -6.58 -3.59
CA SER A 172 7.94 -6.09 -2.33
C SER A 172 8.37 -6.95 -1.15
N GLY A 173 8.67 -6.34 -0.01
CA GLY A 173 9.00 -7.10 1.19
C GLY A 173 9.25 -6.21 2.41
N ARG A 174 9.81 -6.81 3.47
CA ARG A 174 10.10 -6.10 4.71
C ARG A 174 11.59 -5.79 4.81
N PRO A 175 11.96 -4.57 5.21
CA PRO A 175 13.35 -4.22 5.44
C PRO A 175 13.92 -5.04 6.60
N ARG A 176 15.22 -5.30 6.55
CA ARG A 176 15.99 -5.88 7.65
C ARG A 176 15.87 -4.98 8.85
N ILE A 177 15.22 -5.48 9.90
CA ILE A 177 15.34 -4.86 11.22
C ILE A 177 16.73 -5.24 11.72
N ALA A 178 17.66 -4.29 11.73
CA ALA A 178 18.95 -4.49 12.37
C ALA A 178 18.71 -4.78 13.86
N VAL A 179 19.20 -5.93 14.34
CA VAL A 179 19.19 -6.33 15.76
C VAL A 179 20.44 -5.82 16.45
#